data_AF-A0A212LD24-F1
#
_entry.id   AF-A0A212LD24-F1
#
_cell.length_a   1.000
_cell.length_b   1.000
_cell.length_c   1.000
_cell.angle_alpha   90.00
_cell.angle_beta   90.00
_cell.angle_gamma   90.00
#
_symmetry.space_group_name_H-M   'P 1'
#
loop_
_entity.id
_entity.type
_entity.pdbx_description
1 polymer ?
#
loop_
_entity_poly.entity_id
_entity_poly.type
_entity_poly.pdbx_seq_one_letter_code
_entity_poly.pdbx_strand_id
1 'polypeptide(L)'
;MSIAGLIQELADTGAPIDAIIIAVRAIEERDAVEAERRARATERKRRERERERDRKRDGHATVAGQSSDTPRPPSFPHTPKHPPISPRTTPDEARYVASEPVSEPMSASMPISEPDGETLGRELANAAGRALAKPAAAPGLLVLSEPMNWLRNGCDLKADILPTIQARCSRARPSSIRSWSYFTEAVYQARDNRLKPAPEPNPVQPSRTSRSTPRSGAASPHDAILAAFAGRIGEHLAARGGGEPDPDLEPGAYPGRTIDLVAIGG
;
A
#
# COMPACT_ATOMS: atom_id res chain seq x y z
N MET A 1 12.30 -6.03 20.71
CA MET A 1 12.16 -6.78 21.97
C MET A 1 13.36 -7.72 22.08
N SER A 2 14.08 -7.73 23.20
CA SER A 2 15.21 -8.65 23.40
C SER A 2 14.67 -10.05 23.76
N ILE A 3 15.31 -11.12 23.30
CA ILE A 3 14.96 -12.51 23.65
C ILE A 3 14.95 -12.68 25.17
N ALA A 4 15.90 -12.08 25.88
CA ALA A 4 15.95 -12.11 27.35
C ALA A 4 14.72 -11.44 28.00
N GLY A 5 14.22 -10.35 27.41
CA GLY A 5 13.02 -9.67 27.91
C GLY A 5 11.76 -10.51 27.73
N LEU A 6 11.65 -11.20 26.59
CA LEU A 6 10.55 -12.13 26.33
C LEU A 6 10.57 -13.33 27.28
N ILE A 7 11.73 -13.92 27.52
CA ILE A 7 11.88 -15.06 28.45
C ILE A 7 11.42 -14.65 29.85
N GLN A 8 11.83 -13.46 30.33
CA GLN A 8 11.42 -12.95 31.63
C GLN A 8 9.90 -12.72 31.69
N GLU A 9 9.30 -12.11 30.67
CA GLU A 9 7.86 -11.86 30.61
C GLU A 9 7.04 -13.17 30.59
N LEU A 10 7.49 -14.18 29.85
CA LEU A 10 6.85 -15.50 29.84
C LEU A 10 7.03 -16.24 31.16
N ALA A 11 8.18 -16.07 31.83
CA ALA A 11 8.39 -16.65 33.16
C ALA A 11 7.52 -15.96 34.23
N ASP A 12 7.42 -14.64 34.19
CA ASP A 12 6.63 -13.83 35.15
C ASP A 12 5.12 -14.12 35.02
N THR A 13 4.66 -14.47 33.81
CA THR A 13 3.28 -14.90 33.56
C THR A 13 3.00 -16.37 33.93
N GLY A 14 4.03 -17.09 34.40
CA GLY A 14 3.91 -18.49 34.81
C GLY A 14 3.80 -19.46 33.63
N ALA A 15 4.29 -19.09 32.45
CA ALA A 15 4.31 -19.99 31.31
C ALA A 15 5.19 -21.21 31.61
N PRO A 16 4.78 -22.43 31.21
CA PRO A 16 5.60 -23.62 31.41
C PRO A 16 6.89 -23.50 30.60
N ILE A 17 8.00 -24.00 31.15
CA ILE A 17 9.35 -23.89 30.57
C ILE A 17 9.38 -24.41 29.13
N ASP A 18 8.68 -25.51 28.84
CA ASP A 18 8.60 -26.07 27.48
C ASP A 18 7.98 -25.10 26.47
N ALA A 19 6.97 -24.31 26.88
CA ALA A 19 6.36 -23.31 26.01
C ALA A 19 7.32 -22.15 25.72
N ILE A 20 8.13 -21.76 26.71
CA ILE A 20 9.17 -20.73 26.54
C ILE A 20 10.22 -21.20 25.54
N ILE A 21 10.69 -22.45 25.65
CA ILE A 21 11.67 -23.04 24.72
C ILE A 21 11.12 -23.06 23.29
N ILE A 22 9.85 -23.48 23.11
CA ILE A 22 9.20 -23.50 21.80
C ILE A 22 9.09 -22.09 21.22
N ALA A 23 8.69 -21.10 22.03
CA ALA A 23 8.55 -19.72 21.59
C ALA A 23 9.89 -19.10 21.16
N VAL A 24 10.96 -19.32 21.93
CA VAL A 24 12.31 -18.83 21.59
C VAL A 24 12.79 -19.45 20.29
N ARG A 25 12.67 -20.77 20.13
CA ARG A 25 13.06 -21.47 18.89
C ARG A 25 12.30 -20.92 17.68
N ALA A 26 11.00 -20.67 17.80
CA ALA A 26 10.19 -20.13 16.71
C ALA A 26 10.63 -18.72 16.28
N ILE A 27 11.05 -17.88 17.24
CA ILE A 27 11.55 -16.53 16.95
C ILE A 27 12.92 -16.60 16.28
N GLU A 28 13.84 -17.43 16.79
CA GLU A 28 15.15 -17.62 16.18
C GLU A 28 15.04 -18.14 14.74
N GLU A 29 14.13 -19.08 14.48
CA GLU A 29 13.89 -19.59 13.13
C GLU A 29 13.36 -18.50 12.19
N ARG A 30 12.39 -17.69 12.65
CA ARG A 30 11.87 -16.57 11.88
C ARG A 30 12.97 -15.54 11.58
N ASP A 31 13.76 -15.19 12.58
CA ASP A 31 14.82 -14.20 12.45
C ASP A 31 15.96 -14.72 11.54
N ALA A 32 16.25 -16.03 11.56
CA ALA A 32 17.18 -16.67 10.62
C ALA A 32 16.67 -16.58 9.17
N VAL A 33 15.39 -16.84 8.93
CA VAL A 33 14.77 -16.69 7.60
C VAL A 33 14.81 -15.24 7.13
N GLU A 34 14.54 -14.27 8.01
CA GLU A 34 14.67 -12.86 7.69
C GLU A 34 16.10 -12.43 7.40
N ALA A 35 17.06 -12.91 8.18
CA ALA A 35 18.49 -12.66 7.96
C ALA A 35 18.95 -13.21 6.62
N GLU A 36 18.53 -14.43 6.25
CA GLU A 36 18.82 -15.02 4.94
C GLU A 36 18.20 -14.20 3.80
N ARG A 37 16.95 -13.74 3.95
CA ARG A 37 16.30 -12.87 2.97
C ARG A 37 17.05 -11.56 2.79
N ARG A 38 17.50 -10.94 3.88
CA ARG A 38 18.33 -9.71 3.85
C ARG A 38 19.66 -9.99 3.16
N ALA A 39 20.34 -11.09 3.47
CA ALA A 39 21.60 -11.48 2.84
C ALA A 39 21.45 -11.72 1.32
N ARG A 40 20.40 -12.44 0.90
CA ARG A 40 20.08 -12.65 -0.52
C ARG A 40 19.77 -11.34 -1.24
N ALA A 41 19.11 -10.39 -0.59
CA ALA A 41 18.83 -9.08 -1.17
C ALA A 41 20.11 -8.25 -1.35
N THR A 42 21.02 -8.24 -0.36
CA THR A 42 22.30 -7.56 -0.47
C THR A 42 23.18 -8.17 -1.55
N GLU A 43 23.18 -9.50 -1.69
CA GLU A 43 23.95 -10.20 -2.71
C GLU A 43 23.42 -9.93 -4.13
N ARG A 44 22.10 -9.92 -4.33
CA ARG A 44 21.50 -9.53 -5.61
C ARG A 44 21.91 -8.11 -6.01
N LYS A 45 21.90 -7.16 -5.07
CA LYS A 45 22.32 -5.78 -5.31
C LYS A 45 23.81 -5.67 -5.64
N ARG A 46 24.66 -6.49 -4.99
CA ARG A 46 26.09 -6.59 -5.31
C ARG A 46 26.30 -7.09 -6.75
N ARG A 47 25.64 -8.18 -7.10
CA ARG A 47 25.72 -8.80 -8.44
C ARG A 47 25.19 -7.89 -9.54
N GLU A 48 24.15 -7.11 -9.26
CA GLU A 48 23.61 -6.13 -10.21
C GLU A 48 24.63 -5.01 -10.50
N ARG A 49 25.26 -4.46 -9.47
CA ARG A 49 26.32 -3.44 -9.62
C ARG A 49 27.57 -3.97 -10.33
N GLU A 50 27.87 -5.24 -10.18
CA GLU A 50 28.96 -5.91 -10.91
C GLU A 50 28.62 -6.02 -12.40
N ARG A 51 27.43 -6.55 -12.72
CA ARG A 51 26.94 -6.63 -14.10
C ARG A 51 26.83 -5.25 -14.78
N GLU A 52 26.45 -4.21 -14.05
CA GLU A 52 26.41 -2.84 -14.59
C GLU A 52 27.81 -2.33 -14.92
N ARG A 53 28.82 -2.65 -14.08
CA ARG A 53 30.22 -2.30 -14.35
C ARG A 53 30.74 -3.03 -15.59
N ASP A 54 30.44 -4.32 -15.73
CA ASP A 54 30.85 -5.11 -16.90
C ASP A 54 30.21 -4.55 -18.18
N ARG A 55 28.90 -4.26 -18.16
CA ARG A 55 28.20 -3.62 -19.29
C ARG A 55 28.83 -2.29 -19.71
N LYS A 56 29.22 -1.45 -18.75
CA LYS A 56 29.88 -0.16 -19.05
C LYS A 56 31.28 -0.35 -19.62
N ARG A 57 31.99 -1.42 -19.23
CA ARG A 57 33.31 -1.76 -19.76
C ARG A 57 33.24 -2.20 -21.22
N ASP A 58 32.27 -3.06 -21.55
CA ASP A 58 32.14 -3.62 -22.89
C ASP A 58 31.44 -2.66 -23.87
N GLY A 59 30.62 -1.73 -23.37
CA GLY A 59 29.95 -0.71 -24.20
C GLY A 59 30.86 0.38 -24.77
N HIS A 60 32.13 0.45 -24.36
CA HIS A 60 33.09 1.47 -24.82
C HIS A 60 34.00 1.02 -25.98
N ALA A 61 33.86 -0.23 -26.46
CA ALA A 61 34.75 -0.79 -27.48
C ALA A 61 34.27 -0.63 -28.93
N THR A 62 33.11 -0.01 -29.18
CA THR A 62 32.60 0.20 -30.55
C THR A 62 32.19 1.66 -30.76
N VAL A 63 33.15 2.56 -31.03
CA VAL A 63 33.06 3.65 -32.04
C VAL A 63 34.47 4.18 -32.24
N ALA A 64 35.26 3.49 -33.06
CA ALA A 64 36.31 4.12 -33.85
C ALA A 64 35.75 4.30 -35.25
N GLY A 65 35.70 5.54 -35.72
CA GLY A 65 35.48 5.86 -37.13
C GLY A 65 34.14 6.46 -37.47
N GLN A 66 33.93 7.74 -37.14
CA GLN A 66 33.36 8.70 -38.08
C GLN A 66 33.74 10.12 -37.68
N SER A 67 34.83 10.58 -38.28
CA SER A 67 35.19 11.98 -38.41
C SER A 67 34.08 12.73 -39.13
N SER A 68 33.44 13.67 -38.44
CA SER A 68 32.68 14.76 -39.08
C SER A 68 33.29 16.06 -38.59
N ASP A 69 34.15 16.59 -39.46
CA ASP A 69 34.71 17.93 -39.40
C ASP A 69 33.55 18.94 -39.34
N THR A 70 33.38 19.57 -38.17
CA THR A 70 32.40 20.64 -37.97
C THR A 70 33.16 21.86 -37.44
N PRO A 71 33.11 23.01 -38.13
CA PRO A 71 33.92 24.16 -37.77
C PRO A 71 33.49 24.74 -36.43
N ARG A 72 34.49 24.88 -35.57
CA ARG A 72 34.48 25.45 -34.23
C ARG A 72 34.08 26.94 -34.26
N PRO A 73 32.99 27.36 -33.61
CA PRO A 73 32.76 28.77 -33.34
C PRO A 73 33.69 29.28 -32.20
N PRO A 74 34.03 30.57 -32.19
CA PRO A 74 35.05 31.12 -31.30
C PRO A 74 34.62 31.13 -29.83
N SER A 75 35.62 30.84 -29.00
CA SER A 75 35.64 30.85 -27.55
C SER A 75 35.24 32.22 -26.98
N PHE A 76 34.19 32.27 -26.16
CA PHE A 76 33.96 33.35 -25.21
C PHE A 76 34.41 32.92 -23.81
N PRO A 77 35.32 33.66 -23.14
CA PRO A 77 35.74 33.36 -21.78
C PRO A 77 34.82 34.09 -20.80
N HIS A 78 33.82 33.40 -20.26
CA HIS A 78 33.10 33.89 -19.09
C HIS A 78 33.13 32.85 -17.97
N THR A 79 34.09 33.06 -17.07
CA THR A 79 33.93 32.68 -15.67
C THR A 79 32.79 33.53 -15.07
N PRO A 80 31.99 32.95 -14.17
CA PRO A 80 32.01 33.49 -12.82
C PRO A 80 32.31 32.39 -11.80
N LYS A 81 33.34 32.68 -11.02
CA LYS A 81 33.66 32.01 -9.75
C LYS A 81 32.44 32.15 -8.84
N HIS A 82 31.71 31.06 -8.56
CA HIS A 82 30.85 31.02 -7.39
C HIS A 82 31.75 30.99 -6.14
N PRO A 83 31.65 31.96 -5.22
CA PRO A 83 32.35 31.85 -3.95
C PRO A 83 31.72 30.72 -3.10
N PRO A 84 32.52 29.98 -2.32
CA PRO A 84 31.97 29.08 -1.31
C PRO A 84 31.26 29.91 -0.24
N ILE A 85 29.97 29.63 -0.05
CA ILE A 85 29.19 30.15 1.08
C ILE A 85 29.82 29.57 2.34
N SER A 86 30.59 30.41 3.03
CA SER A 86 31.06 30.12 4.39
C SER A 86 29.90 30.31 5.37
N PRO A 87 29.55 29.31 6.20
CA PRO A 87 28.68 29.53 7.34
C PRO A 87 29.49 30.22 8.45
N ARG A 88 29.37 31.55 8.55
CA ARG A 88 29.88 32.30 9.70
C ARG A 88 28.78 32.36 10.77
N THR A 89 28.98 31.52 11.79
CA THR A 89 28.80 31.77 13.24
C THR A 89 27.81 32.86 13.68
N THR A 90 26.84 32.48 14.51
CA THR A 90 26.61 33.13 15.80
C THR A 90 26.15 32.09 16.83
N PRO A 91 26.96 31.81 17.87
CA PRO A 91 26.45 31.43 19.17
C PRO A 91 26.17 32.74 19.93
N ASP A 92 24.91 33.05 20.21
CA ASP A 92 24.59 34.08 21.19
C ASP A 92 23.94 33.41 22.41
N GLU A 93 24.71 33.52 23.47
CA GLU A 93 24.52 32.96 24.78
C GLU A 93 23.88 34.03 25.66
N ALA A 94 22.98 33.60 26.53
CA ALA A 94 22.59 34.29 27.75
C ALA A 94 22.01 35.72 27.61
N ARG A 95 20.68 35.79 27.65
CA ARG A 95 20.01 36.75 28.55
C ARG A 95 19.04 36.05 29.48
N TYR A 96 19.60 35.73 30.64
CA TYR A 96 18.95 35.68 31.94
C TYR A 96 18.12 36.96 32.15
N VAL A 97 16.79 36.84 32.29
CA VAL A 97 15.98 37.78 33.08
C VAL A 97 14.97 36.95 33.85
N ALA A 98 15.21 36.88 35.16
CA ALA A 98 14.27 36.38 36.15
C ALA A 98 13.12 37.38 36.40
N SER A 99 12.07 36.89 37.07
CA SER A 99 10.86 37.57 37.62
C SER A 99 9.62 37.40 36.75
N GLU A 100 8.43 37.00 37.21
CA GLU A 100 7.85 36.46 38.46
C GLU A 100 6.38 36.09 38.12
N PRO A 101 5.60 35.44 39.01
CA PRO A 101 4.50 34.55 38.66
C PRO A 101 3.17 35.28 38.46
N VAL A 102 2.43 34.92 37.42
CA VAL A 102 1.01 35.25 37.31
C VAL A 102 0.22 33.99 37.01
N SER A 103 -0.52 33.57 38.02
CA SER A 103 -1.59 32.59 38.02
C SER A 103 -2.62 32.91 36.93
N GLU A 104 -3.00 31.91 36.11
CA GLU A 104 -4.39 31.56 35.71
C GLU A 104 -4.41 30.48 34.60
N PRO A 105 -5.54 29.77 34.41
CA PRO A 105 -5.59 28.32 34.44
C PRO A 105 -5.06 27.71 33.14
N MET A 106 -4.14 26.75 33.27
CA MET A 106 -3.81 25.86 32.17
C MET A 106 -5.05 25.01 31.87
N SER A 107 -5.80 25.47 30.87
CA SER A 107 -6.56 24.62 29.97
C SER A 107 -5.78 23.34 29.77
N ALA A 108 -6.37 22.22 30.16
CA ALA A 108 -5.91 20.90 29.82
C ALA A 108 -5.80 20.80 28.29
N SER A 109 -4.65 21.19 27.73
CA SER A 109 -4.27 20.78 26.39
C SER A 109 -4.06 19.28 26.50
N MET A 110 -5.11 18.53 26.19
CA MET A 110 -4.96 17.10 25.96
C MET A 110 -3.78 16.93 25.00
N PRO A 111 -2.81 16.04 25.31
CA PRO A 111 -1.84 15.67 24.32
C PRO A 111 -2.62 15.14 23.11
N ILE A 112 -2.56 15.85 21.99
CA ILE A 112 -2.94 15.30 20.71
C ILE A 112 -1.85 14.28 20.43
N SER A 113 -2.02 13.07 20.98
CA SER A 113 -1.17 11.94 20.70
C SER A 113 -1.20 11.76 19.19
N GLU A 114 -0.07 12.01 18.52
CA GLU A 114 0.08 11.59 17.13
C GLU A 114 -0.33 10.11 17.06
N PRO A 115 -1.21 9.73 16.12
CA PRO A 115 -1.66 8.35 16.03
C PRO A 115 -0.44 7.46 15.80
N ASP A 116 -0.22 6.49 16.70
CA ASP A 116 0.84 5.50 16.56
C ASP A 116 0.81 4.91 15.14
N GLY A 117 1.94 4.88 14.44
CA GLY A 117 1.98 4.44 13.04
C GLY A 117 1.36 3.06 12.81
N GLU A 118 1.45 2.16 13.80
CA GLU A 118 0.81 0.84 13.75
C GLU A 118 -0.72 0.89 13.86
N THR A 119 -1.29 1.82 14.64
CA THR A 119 -2.74 1.99 14.74
C THR A 119 -3.29 2.59 13.46
N LEU A 120 -2.61 3.61 12.91
CA LEU A 120 -2.93 4.22 11.63
C LEU A 120 -2.91 3.18 10.49
N GLY A 121 -1.84 2.40 10.38
CA GLY A 121 -1.73 1.38 9.34
C GLY A 121 -2.85 0.34 9.40
N ARG A 122 -3.26 -0.05 10.61
CA ARG A 122 -4.36 -1.00 10.85
C ARG A 122 -5.72 -0.42 10.46
N GLU A 123 -6.00 0.82 10.82
CA GLU A 123 -7.26 1.49 10.46
C GLU A 123 -7.40 1.65 8.94
N LEU A 124 -6.32 2.06 8.26
CA LEU A 124 -6.30 2.19 6.80
C LEU A 124 -6.49 0.85 6.10
N ALA A 125 -5.83 -0.22 6.60
CA ALA A 125 -6.01 -1.56 6.07
C ALA A 125 -7.45 -2.07 6.27
N ASN A 126 -8.05 -1.80 7.42
CA ASN A 126 -9.45 -2.15 7.72
C ASN A 126 -10.43 -1.43 6.79
N ALA A 127 -10.23 -0.13 6.53
CA ALA A 127 -11.07 0.65 5.63
C ALA A 127 -10.97 0.18 4.16
N ALA A 128 -9.79 -0.26 3.74
CA ALA A 128 -9.53 -0.67 2.37
C ALA A 128 -9.90 -2.13 2.07
N GLY A 129 -9.90 -2.99 3.09
CA GLY A 129 -10.33 -4.39 3.01
C GLY A 129 -9.57 -5.20 1.94
N ARG A 130 -10.31 -5.96 1.11
CA ARG A 130 -9.73 -6.87 0.09
C ARG A 130 -9.25 -6.18 -1.19
N ALA A 131 -9.52 -4.88 -1.35
CA ALA A 131 -9.13 -4.13 -2.54
C ALA A 131 -7.61 -3.86 -2.61
N LEU A 132 -6.94 -3.83 -1.44
CA LEU A 132 -5.49 -3.69 -1.38
C LEU A 132 -4.79 -4.95 -1.88
N ALA A 133 -3.69 -4.73 -2.60
CA ALA A 133 -2.76 -5.81 -2.91
C ALA A 133 -2.10 -6.33 -1.63
N LYS A 134 -1.77 -7.63 -1.63
CA LYS A 134 -1.02 -8.23 -0.53
C LYS A 134 0.27 -7.44 -0.30
N PRO A 135 0.70 -7.22 0.95
CA PRO A 135 1.88 -6.41 1.26
C PRO A 135 3.16 -6.96 0.59
N ALA A 136 3.23 -8.27 0.34
CA ALA A 136 4.32 -8.91 -0.39
C ALA A 136 4.42 -8.48 -1.87
N ALA A 137 3.31 -8.09 -2.50
CA ALA A 137 3.25 -7.68 -3.91
C ALA A 137 3.28 -6.15 -4.09
N ALA A 138 3.09 -5.39 -3.01
CA ALA A 138 2.93 -3.94 -3.04
C ALA A 138 3.60 -3.29 -1.81
N PRO A 139 4.94 -3.12 -1.82
CA PRO A 139 5.66 -2.50 -0.71
C PRO A 139 5.25 -1.04 -0.48
N GLY A 140 4.68 -0.37 -1.49
CA GLY A 140 4.15 0.98 -1.37
C GLY A 140 2.97 1.13 -0.40
N LEU A 141 2.33 0.03 0.01
CA LEU A 141 1.29 0.04 1.05
C LEU A 141 1.85 -0.11 2.47
N LEU A 142 3.10 -0.55 2.63
CA LEU A 142 3.76 -0.67 3.93
C LEU A 142 4.31 0.68 4.41
N VAL A 143 4.62 1.58 3.48
CA VAL A 143 5.20 2.89 3.78
C VAL A 143 4.06 3.88 4.07
N LEU A 144 3.88 4.26 5.34
CA LEU A 144 2.83 5.16 5.79
C LEU A 144 3.16 6.65 5.62
N SER A 145 4.20 7.00 4.85
CA SER A 145 4.60 8.40 4.64
C SER A 145 3.51 9.25 4.00
N GLU A 146 2.74 8.68 3.05
CA GLU A 146 1.64 9.36 2.37
C GLU A 146 0.45 9.63 3.33
N PRO A 147 -0.10 8.62 4.04
CA PRO A 147 -1.12 8.87 5.06
C PRO A 147 -0.70 9.88 6.12
N MET A 148 0.55 9.80 6.61
CA MET A 148 1.10 10.77 7.55
C MET A 148 1.16 12.18 6.95
N ASN A 149 1.48 12.30 5.66
CA ASN A 149 1.48 13.58 4.97
C ASN A 149 0.06 14.17 4.85
N TRP A 150 -0.96 13.36 4.59
CA TRP A 150 -2.34 13.86 4.54
C TRP A 150 -2.78 14.45 5.89
N LEU A 151 -2.46 13.78 7.00
CA LEU A 151 -2.73 14.29 8.35
C LEU A 151 -2.01 15.62 8.62
N ARG A 152 -0.72 15.72 8.24
CA ARG A 152 0.05 16.97 8.36
C ARG A 152 -0.52 18.11 7.52
N ASN A 153 -1.18 17.80 6.40
CA ASN A 153 -1.86 18.78 5.54
C ASN A 153 -3.30 19.08 5.98
N GLY A 154 -3.70 18.68 7.19
CA GLY A 154 -5.00 19.01 7.79
C GLY A 154 -6.17 18.15 7.28
N CYS A 155 -5.90 17.01 6.64
CA CYS A 155 -6.94 16.02 6.37
C CYS A 155 -7.33 15.32 7.68
N ASP A 156 -8.62 15.15 7.93
CA ASP A 156 -9.12 14.43 9.10
C ASP A 156 -9.17 12.91 8.82
N LEU A 157 -8.67 12.11 9.76
CA LEU A 157 -8.62 10.65 9.60
C LEU A 157 -10.02 10.05 9.41
N LYS A 158 -10.99 10.45 10.24
CA LYS A 158 -12.32 9.85 10.29
C LYS A 158 -13.29 10.47 9.28
N ALA A 159 -13.16 11.76 8.99
CA ALA A 159 -14.05 12.48 8.08
C ALA A 159 -13.57 12.45 6.61
N ASP A 160 -12.25 12.53 6.37
CA ASP A 160 -11.71 12.66 5.01
C ASP A 160 -11.06 11.35 4.54
N ILE A 161 -10.13 10.78 5.31
CA ILE A 161 -9.25 9.68 4.85
C ILE A 161 -9.99 8.34 4.78
N LEU A 162 -10.49 7.84 5.92
CA LEU A 162 -11.11 6.52 6.00
C LEU A 162 -12.34 6.40 5.09
N PRO A 163 -13.28 7.36 5.05
CA PRO A 163 -14.45 7.27 4.17
C PRO A 163 -14.07 7.28 2.68
N THR A 164 -13.06 8.05 2.31
CA THR A 164 -12.57 8.11 0.92
C THR A 164 -11.95 6.78 0.49
N ILE A 165 -11.11 6.19 1.34
CA ILE A 165 -10.51 4.88 1.07
C ILE A 165 -11.59 3.82 0.95
N GLN A 166 -12.54 3.77 1.88
CA GLN A 166 -13.65 2.81 1.85
C GLN A 166 -14.49 2.96 0.57
N ALA A 167 -14.86 4.19 0.21
CA ALA A 167 -15.65 4.47 -0.99
C ALA A 167 -14.93 4.04 -2.28
N ARG A 168 -13.63 4.31 -2.39
CA ARG A 168 -12.83 3.90 -3.56
C ARG A 168 -12.62 2.40 -3.62
N CYS A 169 -12.32 1.78 -2.48
CA CYS A 169 -12.06 0.34 -2.39
C CYS A 169 -13.31 -0.51 -2.66
N SER A 170 -14.50 -0.03 -2.25
CA SER A 170 -15.77 -0.74 -2.54
C SER A 170 -16.06 -0.93 -4.03
N ARG A 171 -15.46 -0.09 -4.89
CA ARG A 171 -15.63 -0.12 -6.36
C ARG A 171 -14.44 -0.76 -7.09
N ALA A 172 -13.31 -0.92 -6.41
CA ALA A 172 -12.09 -1.41 -7.00
C ALA A 172 -12.09 -2.95 -7.10
N ARG A 173 -11.32 -3.49 -8.06
CA ARG A 173 -11.11 -4.93 -8.15
C ARG A 173 -10.23 -5.38 -6.96
N PRO A 174 -10.43 -6.60 -6.45
CA PRO A 174 -9.57 -7.14 -5.39
C PRO A 174 -8.10 -7.07 -5.80
N SER A 175 -7.23 -6.64 -4.87
CA SER A 175 -5.78 -6.51 -5.08
C SER A 175 -5.33 -5.63 -6.25
N SER A 176 -6.16 -4.72 -6.77
CA SER A 176 -5.76 -3.82 -7.86
C SER A 176 -4.96 -2.60 -7.37
N ILE A 177 -5.13 -2.18 -6.12
CA ILE A 177 -4.50 -0.98 -5.57
C ILE A 177 -3.17 -1.36 -4.92
N ARG A 178 -2.08 -0.73 -5.35
CA ARG A 178 -0.70 -1.07 -4.96
C ARG A 178 0.06 0.02 -4.20
N SER A 179 -0.52 1.20 -4.03
CA SER A 179 0.13 2.33 -3.35
C SER A 179 -0.90 3.26 -2.71
N TRP A 180 -0.48 3.95 -1.66
CA TRP A 180 -1.29 4.99 -1.01
C TRP A 180 -1.52 6.21 -1.92
N SER A 181 -0.58 6.51 -2.82
CA SER A 181 -0.68 7.62 -3.77
C SER A 181 -1.94 7.59 -4.65
N TYR A 182 -2.53 6.41 -4.85
CA TYR A 182 -3.81 6.24 -5.57
C TYR A 182 -4.96 7.02 -4.93
N PHE A 183 -4.92 7.24 -3.61
CA PHE A 183 -5.97 7.92 -2.86
C PHE A 183 -5.73 9.42 -2.66
N THR A 184 -4.51 9.91 -2.89
CA THR A 184 -4.07 11.26 -2.52
C THR A 184 -5.00 12.36 -3.06
N GLU A 185 -5.31 12.34 -4.36
CA GLU A 185 -6.19 13.34 -4.98
C GLU A 185 -7.61 13.31 -4.38
N ALA A 186 -8.15 12.10 -4.17
CA ALA A 186 -9.49 11.93 -3.63
C ALA A 186 -9.58 12.38 -2.15
N VAL A 187 -8.53 12.13 -1.36
CA VAL A 187 -8.46 12.54 0.05
C VAL A 187 -8.40 14.07 0.16
N TYR A 188 -7.58 14.73 -0.66
CA TYR A 188 -7.54 16.19 -0.69
C TYR A 188 -8.88 16.78 -1.16
N GLN A 189 -9.51 16.18 -2.17
CA GLN A 189 -10.83 16.61 -2.61
C GLN A 189 -11.89 16.48 -1.50
N ALA A 190 -11.84 15.41 -0.68
CA ALA A 190 -12.74 15.22 0.46
C ALA A 190 -12.53 16.31 1.52
N ARG A 191 -11.27 16.59 1.89
CA ARG A 191 -10.91 17.71 2.79
C ARG A 191 -11.45 19.03 2.26
N ASP A 192 -11.19 19.33 1.00
CA ASP A 192 -11.61 20.59 0.39
C ASP A 192 -13.14 20.70 0.33
N ASN A 193 -13.85 19.59 0.10
CA ASN A 193 -15.30 19.55 0.15
C ASN A 193 -15.86 19.76 1.58
N ARG A 194 -15.17 19.28 2.60
CA ARG A 194 -15.53 19.53 4.01
C ARG A 194 -15.31 21.00 4.40
N LEU A 195 -14.26 21.63 3.86
CA LEU A 195 -13.94 23.03 4.12
C LEU A 195 -14.78 24.01 3.30
N LYS A 196 -15.41 23.56 2.21
CA LYS A 196 -16.35 24.39 1.46
C LYS A 196 -17.53 24.74 2.37
N PRO A 197 -17.87 26.04 2.51
CA PRO A 197 -19.07 26.43 3.23
C PRO A 197 -20.29 25.77 2.57
N ALA A 198 -21.25 25.32 3.40
CA ALA A 198 -22.43 24.64 2.92
C ALA A 198 -23.09 25.46 1.80
N PRO A 199 -23.50 24.82 0.68
CA PRO A 199 -24.20 25.54 -0.38
C PRO A 199 -25.41 26.22 0.24
N GLU A 200 -25.51 27.53 0.03
CA GLU A 200 -26.64 28.31 0.54
C GLU A 200 -27.94 27.59 0.13
N PRO A 201 -28.88 27.40 1.07
CA PRO A 201 -30.13 26.71 0.78
C PRO A 201 -30.84 27.49 -0.31
N ASN A 202 -30.83 26.95 -1.52
CA ASN A 202 -31.54 27.52 -2.66
C ASN A 202 -33.02 27.66 -2.25
N PRO A 203 -33.56 28.89 -2.09
CA PRO A 203 -34.93 29.05 -1.64
C PRO A 203 -35.86 28.49 -2.73
N VAL A 204 -36.51 27.38 -2.39
CA VAL A 204 -37.71 26.86 -3.04
C VAL A 204 -37.54 26.57 -4.53
N GLN A 205 -36.92 25.43 -4.88
CA GLN A 205 -37.38 24.74 -6.08
C GLN A 205 -38.72 24.07 -5.73
N PRO A 206 -39.86 24.49 -6.31
CA PRO A 206 -41.11 23.79 -6.10
C PRO A 206 -40.90 22.36 -6.56
N SER A 207 -41.13 21.43 -5.64
CA SER A 207 -41.20 20.01 -5.87
C SER A 207 -41.96 19.76 -7.17
N ARG A 208 -41.24 19.41 -8.24
CA ARG A 208 -41.86 18.75 -9.39
C ARG A 208 -42.32 17.41 -8.85
N THR A 209 -43.57 17.38 -8.43
CA THR A 209 -44.39 16.17 -8.38
C THR A 209 -44.13 15.41 -9.67
N SER A 210 -43.37 14.33 -9.57
CA SER A 210 -43.22 13.34 -10.61
C SER A 210 -44.60 12.71 -10.84
N ARG A 211 -45.39 13.36 -11.70
CA ARG A 211 -46.55 12.75 -12.33
C ARG A 211 -46.01 11.66 -13.24
N SER A 212 -46.18 10.43 -12.80
CA SER A 212 -46.09 9.23 -13.63
C SER A 212 -46.97 9.40 -14.87
N THR A 213 -46.36 9.64 -16.02
CA THR A 213 -46.97 9.38 -17.33
C THR A 213 -46.48 8.02 -17.81
N PRO A 214 -47.35 7.04 -18.06
CA PRO A 214 -46.96 5.83 -18.77
C PRO A 214 -46.62 6.23 -20.21
N ARG A 215 -45.33 6.19 -20.57
CA ARG A 215 -44.90 6.44 -21.94
C ARG A 215 -45.16 5.17 -22.75
N SER A 216 -46.30 5.20 -23.44
CA SER A 216 -46.66 4.31 -24.53
C SER A 216 -45.52 4.21 -25.56
N GLY A 217 -45.36 3.02 -26.11
CA GLY A 217 -44.25 2.62 -26.95
C GLY A 217 -44.09 3.45 -28.23
N ALA A 218 -42.84 3.77 -28.54
CA ALA A 218 -42.39 4.02 -29.89
C ALA A 218 -40.94 3.54 -29.96
N ALA A 219 -40.75 2.44 -30.69
CA ALA A 219 -39.46 1.82 -30.96
C ALA A 219 -38.50 2.85 -31.56
N SER A 220 -37.32 3.00 -30.93
CA SER A 220 -36.19 3.73 -31.50
C SER A 220 -35.23 2.72 -32.14
N PRO A 221 -34.65 2.98 -33.32
CA PRO A 221 -34.10 1.95 -34.21
C PRO A 221 -32.79 1.32 -33.75
N HIS A 222 -32.22 1.75 -32.63
CA HIS A 222 -30.95 1.25 -32.13
C HIS A 222 -31.06 -0.03 -31.27
N ASP A 223 -32.25 -0.37 -30.78
CA ASP A 223 -32.50 -1.63 -30.05
C ASP A 223 -32.62 -2.85 -30.99
N ALA A 224 -32.78 -2.64 -32.30
CA ALA A 224 -32.82 -3.73 -33.27
C ALA A 224 -31.44 -4.39 -33.52
N ILE A 225 -30.33 -3.68 -33.28
CA ILE A 225 -28.98 -4.18 -33.58
C ILE A 225 -28.45 -5.06 -32.45
N LEU A 226 -28.83 -4.81 -31.18
CA LEU A 226 -28.45 -5.69 -30.06
C LEU A 226 -29.34 -6.95 -29.97
N ALA A 227 -30.61 -6.87 -30.41
CA ALA A 227 -31.48 -8.05 -30.50
C ALA A 227 -31.05 -9.04 -31.62
N ALA A 228 -30.40 -8.54 -32.68
CA ALA A 228 -29.90 -9.38 -33.77
C ALA A 228 -28.61 -10.17 -33.43
N PHE A 229 -27.88 -9.80 -32.36
CA PHE A 229 -26.67 -10.52 -31.93
C PHE A 229 -26.92 -11.56 -30.83
N ALA A 230 -28.12 -11.57 -30.23
CA ALA A 230 -28.53 -12.53 -29.20
C ALA A 230 -29.19 -13.81 -29.76
N GLY A 231 -29.17 -14.02 -31.08
CA GLY A 231 -29.80 -15.16 -31.76
C GLY A 231 -28.85 -16.18 -32.39
N ARG A 232 -27.55 -16.21 -32.04
CA ARG A 232 -26.59 -17.10 -32.73
C ARG A 232 -25.54 -17.76 -31.84
N ILE A 233 -25.93 -18.33 -30.70
CA ILE A 233 -25.20 -19.47 -30.08
C ILE A 233 -26.23 -20.35 -29.37
N GLY A 234 -27.02 -21.09 -30.16
CA GLY A 234 -28.08 -21.95 -29.66
C GLY A 234 -28.37 -23.12 -30.59
N GLU A 235 -27.34 -23.70 -31.21
CA GLU A 235 -27.45 -24.96 -31.96
C GLU A 235 -26.06 -25.62 -32.01
N HIS A 236 -25.78 -26.51 -31.04
CA HIS A 236 -24.90 -27.69 -31.21
C HIS A 236 -24.88 -28.56 -29.94
N LEU A 237 -26.04 -28.80 -29.32
CA LEU A 237 -26.19 -29.72 -28.19
C LEU A 237 -27.08 -30.91 -28.56
N ALA A 238 -26.66 -31.69 -29.57
CA ALA A 238 -27.22 -33.02 -29.82
C ALA A 238 -26.31 -33.79 -30.80
N ALA A 239 -25.23 -34.39 -30.31
CA ALA A 239 -24.64 -35.64 -30.83
C ALA A 239 -23.25 -35.88 -30.21
N ARG A 240 -23.18 -36.46 -29.00
CA ARG A 240 -22.11 -37.43 -28.65
C ARG A 240 -22.49 -38.19 -27.37
N GLY A 241 -23.48 -39.07 -27.50
CA GLY A 241 -23.51 -40.28 -26.69
C GLY A 241 -22.47 -41.24 -27.25
N GLY A 242 -21.72 -41.88 -26.36
CA GLY A 242 -20.69 -42.86 -26.71
C GLY A 242 -19.71 -43.00 -25.57
N GLY A 243 -20.09 -43.80 -24.57
CA GLY A 243 -19.21 -44.17 -23.47
C GLY A 243 -18.09 -45.08 -23.95
N GLU A 244 -16.95 -44.97 -23.30
CA GLU A 244 -15.94 -46.02 -23.24
C GLU A 244 -15.30 -45.93 -21.84
N PRO A 245 -15.54 -46.89 -20.95
CA PRO A 245 -14.82 -46.99 -19.69
C PRO A 245 -13.43 -47.56 -19.98
N ASP A 246 -12.40 -46.74 -19.72
CA ASP A 246 -10.99 -47.12 -19.77
C ASP A 246 -10.69 -48.07 -18.57
N PRO A 247 -10.39 -49.36 -18.80
CA PRO A 247 -10.12 -50.31 -17.75
C PRO A 247 -8.64 -50.72 -17.79
N ASP A 248 -7.76 -49.90 -17.22
CA ASP A 248 -6.42 -50.30 -16.79
C ASP A 248 -5.98 -49.31 -15.68
N LEU A 249 -6.19 -49.62 -14.39
CA LEU A 249 -5.18 -50.27 -13.54
C LEU A 249 -3.80 -49.61 -13.71
N GLU A 250 -3.37 -48.78 -12.78
CA GLU A 250 -2.48 -49.23 -11.69
C GLU A 250 -2.73 -48.47 -10.36
N PRO A 251 -3.15 -49.16 -9.29
CA PRO A 251 -3.24 -48.60 -7.94
C PRO A 251 -1.88 -48.65 -7.22
N GLY A 252 -1.09 -47.58 -7.38
CA GLY A 252 0.15 -47.37 -6.64
C GLY A 252 -0.09 -46.95 -5.18
N ALA A 253 -0.01 -47.93 -4.29
CA ALA A 253 0.25 -47.89 -2.86
C ALA A 253 0.67 -46.52 -2.25
N TYR A 254 -0.20 -45.96 -1.40
CA TYR A 254 0.22 -45.11 -0.28
C TYR A 254 -0.10 -45.83 1.04
N PRO A 255 0.87 -46.50 1.67
CA PRO A 255 0.71 -46.95 3.05
C PRO A 255 1.00 -45.82 4.03
N GLY A 256 0.09 -45.62 4.98
CA GLY A 256 0.46 -45.18 6.32
C GLY A 256 0.15 -43.72 6.70
N ARG A 257 -1.05 -43.50 7.24
CA ARG A 257 -1.24 -42.74 8.49
C ARG A 257 -2.65 -42.89 9.03
N THR A 258 -2.92 -44.03 9.66
CA THR A 258 -3.89 -44.09 10.75
C THR A 258 -3.26 -43.41 11.95
N ILE A 259 -3.81 -42.26 12.36
CA ILE A 259 -3.60 -41.71 13.70
C ILE A 259 -4.93 -41.99 14.41
N ASP A 260 -5.02 -43.16 15.04
CA ASP A 260 -6.09 -43.41 15.99
C ASP A 260 -5.80 -42.64 17.28
N LEU A 261 -6.80 -41.84 17.64
CA LEU A 261 -6.93 -41.10 18.88
C LEU A 261 -7.04 -42.08 20.05
N VAL A 262 -5.99 -42.19 20.86
CA VAL A 262 -6.13 -42.76 22.20
C VAL A 262 -6.60 -41.66 23.14
N ALA A 263 -7.82 -41.83 23.62
CA ALA A 263 -8.39 -41.14 24.76
C ALA A 263 -7.54 -41.37 26.02
N ILE A 264 -7.20 -40.30 26.73
CA ILE A 264 -6.76 -40.38 28.12
C ILE A 264 -7.79 -39.60 28.94
N GLY A 265 -8.66 -40.36 29.60
CA GLY A 265 -9.40 -39.95 30.78
C GLY A 265 -8.97 -40.84 31.93
N GLY A 266 -8.64 -40.24 33.06
CA GLY A 266 -8.16 -40.89 34.28
C GLY A 266 -7.36 -39.93 35.13
#